data_AF-A0A4P6AL24-F1
#
_entry.id   AF-A0A4P6AL24-F1
#
_cell.length_a   1.000
_cell.length_b   1.000
_cell.length_c   1.000
_cell.angle_alpha   90.00
_cell.angle_beta   90.00
_cell.angle_gamma   90.00
#
_symmetry.space_group_name_H-M   'P 1'
#
loop_
_entity.id
_entity.type
_entity.pdbx_description
1 polymer ?
#
loop_
_entity_poly.entity_id
_entity_poly.type
_entity_poly.pdbx_seq_one_letter_code
_entity_poly.pdbx_strand_id
1 'polypeptide(L)'
;MKIFLILTALLLTTHSFARACSDVSEFKTHTIGNPVLKVSPKYPDSLSSSMPSGCAIVEYRLIEKPSSNGKALIPADIVIIESSQNAFGLELQKAVEKWLFFTKTHPDYQSLVFIAKFDFVVE
;
A
#
# COMPACT_ATOMS: atom_id res chain seq x y z
N MET A 1 6.28 -31.62 48.25
CA MET A 1 6.35 -30.20 47.85
C MET A 1 7.35 -30.06 46.70
N LYS A 2 6.88 -30.00 45.46
CA LYS A 2 7.67 -29.65 44.27
C LYS A 2 6.96 -28.49 43.58
N ILE A 3 6.96 -27.34 44.24
CA ILE A 3 6.50 -26.05 43.72
C ILE A 3 7.77 -25.25 43.56
N PHE A 4 8.47 -25.36 42.45
CA PHE A 4 9.55 -24.43 42.05
C PHE A 4 10.06 -24.92 40.69
N LEU A 5 9.41 -24.50 39.61
CA LEU A 5 9.94 -24.36 38.24
C LEU A 5 8.82 -23.88 37.30
N ILE A 6 7.98 -22.94 37.77
CA ILE A 6 7.02 -22.18 36.94
C ILE A 6 7.62 -20.80 36.60
N LEU A 7 8.92 -20.61 36.84
CA LEU A 7 9.60 -19.31 36.76
C LEU A 7 10.73 -19.27 35.71
N THR A 8 10.60 -20.03 34.64
CA THR A 8 11.21 -19.69 33.34
C THR A 8 10.08 -19.08 32.52
N ALA A 9 9.62 -17.87 32.87
CA ALA A 9 9.97 -16.68 32.10
C ALA A 9 9.78 -16.99 30.61
N LEU A 10 8.55 -17.06 30.11
CA LEU A 10 7.71 -15.89 29.83
C LEU A 10 8.50 -14.68 29.27
N LEU A 11 9.61 -14.93 28.58
CA LEU A 11 10.07 -14.12 27.47
C LEU A 11 9.39 -14.65 26.20
N LEU A 12 8.06 -14.59 26.19
CA LEU A 12 7.34 -14.40 24.93
C LEU A 12 7.69 -12.99 24.51
N THR A 13 8.89 -12.85 23.95
CA THR A 13 9.24 -11.72 23.12
C THR A 13 8.21 -11.69 22.00
N THR A 14 7.14 -10.93 22.21
CA THR A 14 6.24 -10.50 21.15
C THR A 14 7.10 -9.64 20.24
N HIS A 15 7.87 -10.29 19.37
CA HIS A 15 8.42 -9.66 18.21
C HIS A 15 7.22 -9.31 17.34
N SER A 16 6.61 -8.16 17.63
CA SER A 16 5.81 -7.43 16.66
C SER A 16 6.79 -7.05 15.55
N PHE A 17 7.14 -8.03 14.71
CA PHE A 17 7.82 -7.78 13.46
C PHE A 17 6.86 -6.93 12.65
N ALA A 18 7.07 -5.61 12.66
CA ALA A 18 6.65 -4.79 11.55
C ALA A 18 7.28 -5.44 10.32
N ARG A 19 6.49 -6.22 9.57
CA ARG A 19 6.95 -6.80 8.31
C ARG A 19 7.33 -5.62 7.44
N ALA A 20 8.64 -5.48 7.19
CA ALA A 20 9.11 -4.62 6.12
C ALA A 20 8.48 -5.16 4.83
N CYS A 21 7.94 -4.27 4.00
CA CYS A 21 7.46 -4.69 2.69
C CYS A 21 8.63 -5.31 1.92
N SER A 22 8.37 -6.42 1.23
CA SER A 22 9.34 -7.11 0.39
C SER A 22 10.06 -6.12 -0.53
N ASP A 23 11.34 -6.41 -0.83
CA ASP A 23 12.10 -5.58 -1.76
C ASP A 23 11.46 -5.65 -3.16
N VAL A 24 10.91 -4.53 -3.57
CA VAL A 24 10.10 -4.33 -4.78
C VAL A 24 10.89 -4.38 -6.07
N SER A 25 12.21 -4.63 -5.99
CA SER A 25 13.09 -4.92 -7.13
C SER A 25 12.59 -6.04 -8.05
N GLU A 26 11.70 -6.91 -7.56
CA GLU A 26 11.07 -7.98 -8.35
C GLU A 26 9.93 -7.48 -9.25
N PHE A 27 9.32 -6.32 -8.94
CA PHE A 27 8.24 -5.77 -9.75
C PHE A 27 8.81 -5.01 -10.95
N LYS A 28 8.44 -5.44 -12.16
CA LYS A 28 8.80 -4.72 -13.38
C LYS A 28 8.17 -3.33 -13.35
N THR A 29 8.99 -2.29 -13.22
CA THR A 29 8.55 -0.91 -13.37
C THR A 29 8.25 -0.65 -14.84
N HIS A 30 6.97 -0.73 -15.21
CA HIS A 30 6.51 -0.17 -16.47
C HIS A 30 6.28 1.32 -16.26
N THR A 31 7.00 2.14 -17.03
CA THR A 31 6.89 3.60 -17.01
C THR A 31 5.60 4.03 -17.70
N ILE A 32 4.45 3.67 -17.13
CA ILE A 32 3.20 4.35 -17.44
C ILE A 32 3.29 5.75 -16.83
N GLY A 33 2.88 6.75 -17.60
CA GLY A 33 3.01 8.16 -17.21
C GLY A 33 2.47 8.43 -15.80
N ASN A 34 3.06 9.40 -15.11
CA ASN A 34 2.60 9.78 -13.77
C ASN A 34 1.12 10.19 -13.80
N PRO A 35 0.34 9.86 -12.75
CA PRO A 35 -1.04 10.32 -12.66
C PRO A 35 -1.08 11.86 -12.69
N VAL A 36 -2.02 12.41 -13.47
CA VAL A 36 -2.29 13.85 -13.53
C VAL A 36 -3.03 14.34 -12.29
N LEU A 37 -3.82 13.46 -11.68
CA LEU A 37 -4.36 13.65 -10.34
C LEU A 37 -3.86 12.51 -9.46
N LYS A 38 -3.05 12.86 -8.46
CA LYS A 38 -2.54 11.92 -7.45
C LYS A 38 -3.06 12.33 -6.09
N VAL A 39 -3.85 11.46 -5.48
CA VAL A 39 -4.28 11.59 -4.08
C VAL A 39 -3.32 10.78 -3.22
N SER A 40 -2.71 11.42 -2.23
CA SER A 40 -1.87 10.69 -1.27
C SER A 40 -2.74 9.88 -0.31
N PRO A 41 -2.30 8.68 0.10
CA PRO A 41 -2.98 7.95 1.17
C PRO A 41 -2.89 8.71 2.48
N LYS A 42 -3.95 8.61 3.28
CA LYS A 42 -3.96 9.19 4.62
C LYS A 42 -3.28 8.24 5.59
N TYR A 43 -2.70 8.79 6.63
CA TYR A 43 -2.30 7.98 7.77
C TYR A 43 -3.55 7.37 8.42
N PRO A 44 -3.60 6.07 8.73
CA PRO A 44 -4.81 5.46 9.27
C PRO A 44 -5.15 5.94 10.68
N ASP A 45 -6.39 6.42 10.89
CA ASP A 45 -6.85 6.93 12.20
C ASP A 45 -6.74 5.87 13.31
N SER A 46 -6.93 4.59 12.99
CA SER A 46 -6.82 3.47 13.93
C SER A 46 -5.40 3.26 14.48
N LEU A 47 -4.39 3.85 13.82
CA LEU A 47 -2.98 3.78 14.21
C LEU A 47 -2.46 5.11 14.78
N SER A 48 -3.30 6.14 14.83
CA SER A 48 -2.91 7.49 15.26
C SER A 48 -2.35 7.54 16.69
N SER A 49 -2.76 6.63 17.58
CA SER A 49 -2.30 6.60 18.97
C SER A 49 -0.94 5.92 19.16
N SER A 50 -0.63 4.90 18.34
CA SER A 50 0.64 4.17 18.41
C SER A 50 1.68 4.71 17.43
N MET A 51 1.26 5.52 16.46
CA MET A 51 2.09 6.22 15.51
C MET A 51 3.15 5.33 14.81
N PRO A 52 2.85 4.06 14.46
CA PRO A 52 3.81 3.20 13.81
C PRO A 52 4.19 3.73 12.42
N SER A 53 5.45 3.62 12.05
CA SER A 53 5.82 3.70 10.64
C SER A 53 5.53 2.38 9.94
N GLY A 54 5.29 2.42 8.64
CA GLY A 54 4.94 1.23 7.88
C GLY A 54 4.94 1.44 6.38
N CYS A 55 4.46 0.43 5.67
CA CYS A 55 4.38 0.43 4.22
C CYS A 55 3.21 -0.43 3.74
N ALA A 56 2.80 -0.19 2.49
CA ALA A 56 1.86 -0.99 1.75
C ALA A 56 2.20 -1.01 0.26
N ILE A 57 1.83 -2.10 -0.41
CA ILE A 57 1.99 -2.37 -1.82
C ILE A 57 0.63 -2.72 -2.42
N VAL A 58 0.25 -2.04 -3.49
CA VAL A 58 -0.94 -2.39 -4.28
C VAL A 58 -0.58 -2.69 -5.72
N GLU A 59 -1.26 -3.69 -6.27
CA GLU A 59 -1.33 -3.97 -7.70
C GLU A 59 -2.61 -3.35 -8.26
N TYR A 60 -2.57 -2.82 -9.48
CA TYR A 60 -3.77 -2.35 -10.18
C TYR A 60 -3.52 -2.33 -11.68
N ARG A 61 -4.59 -2.29 -12.46
CA ARG A 61 -4.51 -1.97 -13.90
C ARG A 61 -5.15 -0.63 -14.19
N LEU A 62 -4.83 -0.05 -15.33
CA LEU A 62 -5.52 1.13 -15.83
C LEU A 62 -6.59 0.74 -16.83
N ILE A 63 -7.80 1.27 -16.66
CA ILE A 63 -8.89 1.13 -17.63
C ILE A 63 -9.32 2.48 -18.16
N GLU A 64 -9.93 2.50 -19.34
CA GLU A 64 -10.53 3.73 -19.85
C GLU A 64 -11.58 4.26 -18.88
N LYS A 65 -11.46 5.54 -18.53
CA LYS A 65 -12.48 6.21 -17.74
C LYS A 65 -13.77 6.29 -18.58
N PRO A 66 -14.93 5.88 -18.05
CA PRO A 66 -16.20 6.04 -18.74
C PRO A 66 -16.42 7.49 -19.19
N SER A 67 -16.93 7.64 -20.43
CA SER A 67 -17.17 8.92 -21.08
C SER A 67 -15.94 9.77 -21.40
N SER A 68 -14.72 9.19 -21.38
CA SER A 68 -13.50 9.93 -21.72
C SER A 68 -13.07 9.85 -23.19
N ASN A 69 -13.67 8.95 -23.98
CA ASN A 69 -13.36 8.74 -25.40
C ASN A 69 -11.85 8.50 -25.61
N GLY A 70 -11.27 7.62 -24.79
CA GLY A 70 -9.86 7.22 -24.87
C GLY A 70 -8.86 8.24 -24.33
N LYS A 71 -9.30 9.33 -23.70
CA LYS A 71 -8.42 10.43 -23.24
C LYS A 71 -7.96 10.28 -21.80
N ALA A 72 -8.67 9.49 -20.98
CA ALA A 72 -8.36 9.35 -19.57
C ALA A 72 -8.45 7.90 -19.11
N LEU A 73 -7.59 7.56 -18.15
CA LEU A 73 -7.56 6.25 -17.52
C LEU A 73 -7.73 6.39 -16.01
N ILE A 74 -8.35 5.38 -15.41
CA ILE A 74 -8.51 5.23 -13.97
C ILE A 74 -8.00 3.86 -13.52
N PRO A 75 -7.50 3.74 -12.28
CA PRO A 75 -7.18 2.43 -11.71
C PRO A 75 -8.41 1.54 -11.56
N ALA A 76 -8.23 0.24 -11.78
CA ALA A 76 -9.20 -0.82 -11.58
C ALA A 76 -8.50 -2.10 -11.11
N ASP A 77 -9.29 -3.05 -10.61
CA ASP A 77 -8.82 -4.32 -10.04
C ASP A 77 -7.67 -4.13 -9.04
N ILE A 78 -7.85 -3.16 -8.14
CA ILE A 78 -6.82 -2.77 -7.19
C ILE A 78 -6.76 -3.81 -6.06
N VAL A 79 -5.62 -4.47 -5.91
CA VAL A 79 -5.39 -5.52 -4.92
C VAL A 79 -4.24 -5.13 -4.01
N ILE A 80 -4.41 -5.32 -2.70
CA ILE A 80 -3.32 -5.17 -1.74
C ILE A 80 -2.47 -6.44 -1.81
N ILE A 81 -1.25 -6.32 -2.33
CA ILE A 81 -0.31 -7.45 -2.43
C ILE A 81 0.34 -7.69 -1.07
N GLU A 82 0.75 -6.60 -0.42
CA GLU A 82 1.47 -6.66 0.83
C GLU A 82 1.21 -5.41 1.66
N SER A 83 1.14 -5.57 2.98
CA SER A 83 1.11 -4.45 3.89
C SER A 83 1.66 -4.84 5.25
N SER A 84 2.48 -3.95 5.82
CA SER A 84 2.96 -4.06 7.21
C SER A 84 1.81 -4.14 8.22
N GLN A 85 0.70 -3.44 7.95
CA GLN A 85 -0.57 -3.54 8.67
C GLN A 85 -1.74 -3.33 7.71
N ASN A 86 -2.84 -4.06 7.89
CA ASN A 86 -3.98 -3.98 6.96
C ASN A 86 -4.49 -2.54 6.74
N ALA A 87 -4.46 -1.71 7.79
CA ALA A 87 -4.91 -0.32 7.73
C ALA A 87 -4.13 0.54 6.71
N PHE A 88 -2.81 0.36 6.58
CA PHE A 88 -2.00 1.06 5.56
C PHE A 88 -2.39 0.64 4.14
N GLY A 89 -2.64 -0.65 3.93
CA GLY A 89 -3.09 -1.18 2.64
C GLY A 89 -4.44 -0.61 2.22
N LEU A 90 -5.39 -0.52 3.15
CA LEU A 90 -6.71 0.06 2.89
C LEU A 90 -6.63 1.55 2.54
N GLU A 91 -5.84 2.34 3.26
CA GLU A 91 -5.66 3.75 2.94
C GLU A 91 -4.93 3.96 1.61
N LEU A 92 -3.98 3.07 1.27
CA LEU A 92 -3.34 3.08 -0.04
C LEU A 92 -4.31 2.77 -1.17
N GLN A 93 -5.11 1.71 -1.03
CA GLN A 93 -6.12 1.32 -2.02
C GLN A 93 -7.11 2.47 -2.28
N LYS A 94 -7.70 3.04 -1.23
CA LYS A 94 -8.62 4.20 -1.33
C LYS A 94 -8.01 5.41 -2.02
N ALA A 95 -6.70 5.61 -1.86
CA ALA A 95 -6.00 6.71 -2.50
C ALA A 95 -5.81 6.46 -4.00
N VAL A 96 -5.35 5.25 -4.35
CA VAL A 96 -5.14 4.83 -5.76
C VAL A 96 -6.45 4.83 -6.55
N GLU A 97 -7.57 4.43 -5.95
CA GLU A 97 -8.92 4.51 -6.56
C GLU A 97 -9.28 5.90 -7.09
N LYS A 98 -8.69 6.97 -6.51
CA LYS A 98 -8.99 8.37 -6.85
C LYS A 98 -8.02 8.96 -7.85
N TRP A 99 -7.07 8.19 -8.35
CA TRP A 99 -6.08 8.69 -9.30
C TRP A 99 -6.67 8.82 -10.70
N LEU A 100 -6.15 9.79 -11.44
CA LEU A 100 -6.51 10.01 -12.84
C LEU A 100 -5.25 10.11 -13.67
N PHE A 101 -5.26 9.46 -14.83
CA PHE A 101 -4.18 9.50 -15.81
C PHE A 101 -4.73 10.05 -17.11
N PHE A 102 -3.98 10.91 -17.79
CA PHE A 102 -4.27 11.25 -19.18
C PHE A 102 -3.44 10.36 -20.09
N THR A 103 -4.05 9.96 -21.20
CA THR A 103 -3.33 9.22 -22.22
C THR A 103 -3.60 9.77 -23.61
N LYS A 104 -2.56 9.72 -24.44
CA LYS A 104 -2.66 10.00 -25.90
C LYS A 104 -2.84 8.71 -26.70
N THR A 105 -2.52 7.56 -26.11
CA THR A 105 -2.50 6.22 -26.72
C THR A 105 -3.08 5.23 -25.72
N HIS A 106 -3.91 4.28 -26.14
CA HIS A 106 -4.43 3.29 -25.19
C HIS A 106 -3.26 2.40 -24.77
N PRO A 107 -2.77 2.46 -23.51
CA PRO A 107 -1.71 1.57 -23.12
C PRO A 107 -2.28 0.15 -23.16
N ASP A 108 -1.47 -0.82 -23.59
CA ASP A 108 -1.76 -2.22 -23.28
C ASP A 108 -2.01 -2.31 -21.78
N TYR A 109 -3.11 -2.97 -21.42
CA TYR A 109 -3.60 -3.10 -20.05
C TYR A 109 -2.61 -3.92 -19.21
N GLN A 110 -1.50 -3.28 -18.82
CA GLN A 110 -0.45 -3.89 -18.02
C GLN A 110 -0.78 -3.72 -16.54
N SER A 111 -0.39 -4.74 -15.78
CA SER A 111 -0.43 -4.66 -14.32
C SER A 111 0.61 -3.68 -13.82
N LEU A 112 0.21 -2.78 -12.93
CA LEU A 112 1.03 -1.75 -12.30
C LEU A 112 1.12 -2.00 -10.81
N VAL A 113 2.27 -1.71 -10.24
CA VAL A 113 2.51 -1.82 -8.81
C VAL A 113 2.87 -0.45 -8.26
N PHE A 114 2.24 -0.07 -7.15
CA PHE A 114 2.57 1.14 -6.41
C PHE A 114 2.84 0.84 -4.95
N ILE A 115 3.89 1.46 -4.43
CA ILE A 115 4.38 1.26 -3.06
C ILE A 115 4.33 2.59 -2.33
N ALA A 116 3.74 2.58 -1.14
CA ALA A 116 3.74 3.71 -0.23
C ALA A 116 4.48 3.35 1.06
N LYS A 117 5.27 4.30 1.53
CA LYS A 117 5.79 4.33 2.90
C LYS A 117 4.97 5.34 3.69
N PHE A 118 4.60 4.95 4.90
CA PHE A 118 3.89 5.75 5.87
C PHE A 118 4.87 6.04 6.99
N ASP A 119 5.52 7.20 6.91
CA ASP A 119 6.40 7.67 7.97
C ASP A 119 5.58 8.53 8.93
N PHE A 120 5.70 8.25 10.23
CA PHE A 120 5.16 9.16 11.22
C PHE A 120 6.18 10.27 11.49
N VAL A 121 5.82 11.49 11.14
CA VAL A 121 6.64 12.68 11.41
C VAL A 121 6.05 13.37 12.62
N VAL A 122 6.79 13.39 13.74
CA VAL A 122 6.52 14.31 14.85
C VAL A 122 6.98 15.69 14.38
N GLU A 123 6.04 16.60 14.13
CA GLU A 123 6.35 18.02 13.92
C GLU A 123 6.76 18.71 15.22
#